data_AF-A0A1Y1QJW0-F1
#
_entry.id   AF-A0A1Y1QJW0-F1
#
_cell.length_a   1.000
_cell.length_b   1.000
_cell.length_c   1.000
_cell.angle_alpha   90.00
_cell.angle_beta   90.00
_cell.angle_gamma   90.00
#
_symmetry.space_group_name_H-M   'P 1'
#
loop_
_entity.id
_entity.type
_entity.pdbx_description
1 polymer ?
#
loop_
_entity_poly.entity_id
_entity_poly.type
_entity_poly.pdbx_seq_one_letter_code
_entity_poly.pdbx_strand_id
1 'polypeptide(L)'
;MITQVLTNTADRSLALMDTALRRRFHFEEMMPRPELLAEIDVEGVDIQRLLKRMNARITALYDREHTLGHAFFMPLREEPTLAKLREVFERQILPLLQEYFFEDWNKIRLIVGKDLIMEEAVEDDLFDENPDGLVNPKTYRIHHAALDKAETYTRIYDNAAKLKV
;
A
#
# COMPACT_ATOMS: atom_id res chain seq x y z
N MET A 1 -28.02 20.25 -17.66
CA MET A 1 -26.63 20.01 -17.20
C MET A 1 -26.72 19.46 -15.79
N ILE A 2 -26.17 18.27 -15.54
CA ILE A 2 -26.03 17.72 -14.18
C ILE A 2 -24.58 18.01 -13.77
N THR A 3 -24.39 18.77 -12.69
CA THR A 3 -23.05 19.04 -12.14
C THR A 3 -22.58 17.79 -11.40
N GLN A 4 -21.46 17.19 -11.85
CA GLN A 4 -20.79 16.08 -11.17
C GLN A 4 -19.64 16.62 -10.32
N VAL A 5 -19.45 16.07 -9.12
CA VAL A 5 -18.36 16.42 -8.19
C VAL A 5 -17.68 15.12 -7.76
N LEU A 6 -16.34 15.10 -7.76
CA LEU A 6 -15.53 13.96 -7.31
C LEU A 6 -15.11 14.18 -5.84
N THR A 7 -15.22 13.14 -5.02
CA THR A 7 -14.79 13.17 -3.61
C THR A 7 -13.78 12.06 -3.35
N ASN A 8 -12.79 12.33 -2.51
CA ASN A 8 -11.85 11.32 -2.03
C ASN A 8 -12.37 10.74 -0.72
N THR A 9 -12.77 9.48 -0.71
CA THR A 9 -13.36 8.83 0.47
C THR A 9 -12.35 8.61 1.60
N ALA A 10 -11.04 8.54 1.29
CA ALA A 10 -9.99 8.47 2.32
C ALA A 10 -9.81 9.79 3.10
N ASP A 11 -10.30 10.90 2.56
CA ASP A 11 -10.15 12.21 3.20
C ASP A 11 -11.28 12.48 4.22
N ARG A 12 -10.94 12.35 5.50
CA ARG A 12 -11.88 12.57 6.61
C ARG A 12 -12.29 14.04 6.79
N SER A 13 -11.60 15.01 6.17
CA SER A 13 -12.01 16.42 6.24
C SER A 13 -13.38 16.66 5.58
N LEU A 14 -13.74 15.81 4.60
CA LEU A 14 -15.01 15.90 3.88
C LEU A 14 -16.17 15.23 4.62
N ALA A 15 -15.91 14.27 5.51
CA ALA A 15 -16.94 13.57 6.28
C ALA A 15 -17.74 14.50 7.22
N LEU A 16 -17.15 15.62 7.64
CA LEU A 16 -17.80 16.63 8.50
C LEU A 16 -18.70 17.61 7.73
N MET A 17 -18.48 17.80 6.42
CA MET A 17 -19.31 18.68 5.55
C MET A 17 -20.61 18.01 5.04
N ASP A 18 -20.81 16.74 5.39
CA ASP A 18 -21.43 15.76 4.51
C ASP A 18 -22.96 15.64 4.66
N THR A 19 -23.54 16.01 5.81
CA THR A 19 -24.97 15.75 6.07
C THR A 19 -25.92 16.47 5.10
N ALA A 20 -25.58 17.69 4.67
CA ALA A 20 -26.40 18.45 3.72
C ALA A 20 -26.19 18.01 2.27
N LEU A 21 -24.97 17.58 1.92
CA LEU A 21 -24.61 17.08 0.60
C LEU A 21 -25.24 15.69 0.37
N ARG A 22 -25.21 14.79 1.37
CA ARG A 22 -25.81 13.44 1.29
C ARG A 22 -27.28 13.39 0.91
N ARG A 23 -28.03 14.49 1.16
CA ARG A 23 -29.46 14.59 0.80
C ARG A 23 -29.72 15.13 -0.60
N ARG A 24 -28.71 15.71 -1.25
CA ARG A 24 -28.82 16.42 -2.54
C ARG A 24 -28.05 15.76 -3.68
N PHE A 25 -27.14 14.86 -3.35
CA PHE A 25 -26.33 14.12 -4.31
C PHE A 25 -26.71 12.64 -4.31
N HIS A 26 -26.63 12.03 -5.49
CA HIS A 26 -26.59 10.59 -5.66
C HIS A 26 -25.12 10.16 -5.59
N PHE A 27 -24.82 9.18 -4.75
CA PHE A 27 -23.46 8.70 -4.54
C PHE A 27 -23.26 7.42 -5.34
N GLU A 28 -22.29 7.46 -6.25
CA GLU A 28 -21.80 6.28 -6.96
C GLU A 28 -20.36 6.04 -6.53
N GLU A 29 -20.11 4.90 -5.88
CA GLU A 29 -18.80 4.54 -5.38
C GLU A 29 -17.93 3.99 -6.52
N MET A 30 -16.73 4.57 -6.68
CA MET A 30 -15.78 4.16 -7.70
C MET A 30 -14.63 3.35 -7.08
N MET A 31 -14.87 2.05 -6.92
CA MET A 31 -13.87 1.12 -6.39
C MET A 31 -12.68 0.92 -7.37
N PRO A 32 -11.47 0.61 -6.85
CA PRO A 32 -10.37 0.16 -7.71
C PRO A 32 -10.77 -1.04 -8.56
N ARG A 33 -10.33 -1.06 -9.83
CA ARG A 33 -10.62 -2.13 -10.80
C ARG A 33 -9.32 -2.79 -11.25
N PRO A 34 -8.75 -3.74 -10.48
CA PRO A 34 -7.49 -4.40 -10.84
C PRO A 34 -7.58 -5.17 -12.17
N GLU A 35 -8.78 -5.52 -12.63
CA GLU A 35 -9.03 -6.17 -13.93
C GLU A 35 -8.51 -5.34 -15.11
N LEU A 36 -8.42 -4.01 -14.95
CA LEU A 36 -7.85 -3.12 -15.97
C LEU A 36 -6.33 -3.28 -16.13
N LEU A 37 -5.68 -3.99 -15.21
CA LEU A 37 -4.23 -4.24 -15.20
C LEU A 37 -3.89 -5.69 -15.62
N ALA A 38 -4.89 -6.47 -16.06
CA ALA A 38 -4.72 -7.92 -16.33
C ALA A 38 -3.67 -8.26 -17.40
N GLU A 39 -3.41 -7.34 -18.33
CA GLU A 39 -2.45 -7.53 -19.43
C GLU A 39 -1.07 -6.92 -19.12
N ILE A 40 -0.88 -6.34 -17.93
CA ILE A 40 0.37 -5.69 -17.54
C ILE A 40 1.22 -6.71 -16.76
N ASP A 41 2.27 -7.17 -17.42
CA ASP A 41 3.35 -7.96 -16.83
C ASP A 41 4.64 -7.14 -16.85
N VAL A 42 5.32 -7.07 -15.71
CA VAL A 42 6.62 -6.41 -15.58
C VAL A 42 7.65 -7.45 -15.21
N GLU A 43 8.37 -7.98 -16.20
CA GLU A 43 9.43 -8.98 -15.99
C GLU A 43 8.97 -10.19 -15.15
N GLY A 44 7.75 -10.68 -15.39
CA GLY A 44 7.13 -11.80 -14.66
C GLY A 44 6.33 -11.37 -13.41
N VAL A 45 6.18 -10.07 -13.15
CA VAL A 45 5.32 -9.54 -12.09
C VAL A 45 3.91 -9.28 -12.63
N ASP A 46 2.95 -10.10 -12.22
CA ASP A 46 1.51 -9.89 -12.45
C ASP A 46 0.99 -8.71 -11.60
N ILE A 47 0.79 -7.56 -12.26
CA ILE A 47 0.39 -6.31 -11.61
C ILE A 47 -1.05 -6.36 -11.09
N GLN A 48 -1.94 -7.09 -11.77
CA GLN A 48 -3.32 -7.30 -11.29
C GLN A 48 -3.31 -8.04 -9.95
N ARG A 49 -2.57 -9.15 -9.85
CA ARG A 49 -2.46 -9.93 -8.61
C ARG A 49 -1.80 -9.13 -7.50
N LEU A 50 -0.76 -8.36 -7.83
CA LEU A 50 -0.08 -7.47 -6.90
C LEU A 50 -1.05 -6.48 -6.25
N LEU A 51 -1.78 -5.71 -7.07
CA LEU A 51 -2.76 -4.74 -6.58
C LEU A 51 -3.87 -5.41 -5.76
N LYS A 52 -4.43 -6.54 -6.25
CA LYS A 52 -5.46 -7.30 -5.52
C LYS A 52 -4.98 -7.71 -4.14
N ARG A 53 -3.75 -8.23 -4.03
CA ARG A 53 -3.21 -8.70 -2.75
C ARG A 53 -2.94 -7.54 -1.80
N MET A 54 -2.35 -6.46 -2.29
CA MET A 54 -2.09 -5.27 -1.47
C MET A 54 -3.40 -4.68 -0.94
N ASN A 55 -4.41 -4.49 -1.79
CA ASN A 55 -5.72 -3.98 -1.36
C ASN A 55 -6.39 -4.91 -0.36
N ALA A 56 -6.31 -6.24 -0.53
CA ALA A 56 -6.86 -7.17 0.46
C ALA A 56 -6.20 -7.01 1.85
N ARG A 57 -4.89 -6.75 1.91
CA ARG A 57 -4.17 -6.52 3.16
C ARG A 57 -4.49 -5.15 3.76
N ILE A 58 -4.57 -4.11 2.94
CA ILE A 58 -4.96 -2.76 3.38
C ILE A 58 -6.37 -2.78 3.98
N THR A 59 -7.34 -3.40 3.30
CA THR A 59 -8.70 -3.53 3.82
C THR A 59 -8.76 -4.27 5.15
N ALA A 60 -7.89 -5.28 5.37
CA ALA A 60 -7.85 -6.02 6.62
C ALA A 60 -7.18 -5.24 7.77
N LEU A 61 -6.22 -4.35 7.47
CA LEU A 61 -5.44 -3.60 8.47
C LEU A 61 -5.99 -2.19 8.74
N TYR A 62 -6.77 -1.64 7.80
CA TYR A 62 -7.30 -0.29 7.84
C TYR A 62 -8.80 -0.29 7.53
N ASP A 63 -9.20 -0.12 6.27
CA ASP A 63 -10.57 -0.23 5.78
C ASP A 63 -10.63 -0.30 4.24
N ARG A 64 -11.85 -0.35 3.68
CA ARG A 64 -12.07 -0.40 2.23
C ARG A 64 -11.78 0.93 1.51
N GLU A 65 -11.90 2.05 2.22
CA GLU A 65 -11.88 3.41 1.67
C GLU A 65 -10.45 3.86 1.35
N HIS A 66 -9.46 3.20 1.96
CA HIS A 66 -8.02 3.45 1.76
C HIS A 66 -7.36 2.47 0.79
N THR A 67 -8.15 1.74 -0.01
CA THR A 67 -7.60 0.85 -1.03
C THR A 67 -6.88 1.63 -2.15
N LEU A 68 -5.81 1.05 -2.68
CA LEU A 68 -5.01 1.64 -3.76
C LEU A 68 -5.79 1.60 -5.08
N GLY A 69 -5.81 2.73 -5.78
CA GLY A 69 -6.38 2.85 -7.12
C GLY A 69 -5.51 2.19 -8.19
N HIS A 70 -6.15 1.65 -9.23
CA HIS A 70 -5.45 1.07 -10.39
C HIS A 70 -4.66 2.12 -11.19
N ALA A 71 -5.00 3.41 -11.07
CA ALA A 71 -4.34 4.52 -11.73
C ALA A 71 -2.82 4.60 -11.43
N PHE A 72 -2.39 4.22 -10.23
CA PHE A 72 -0.97 4.17 -9.85
C PHE A 72 -0.13 3.32 -10.81
N PHE A 73 -0.72 2.25 -11.35
CA PHE A 73 -0.04 1.27 -12.19
C PHE A 73 -0.34 1.44 -13.68
N MET A 74 -1.26 2.33 -14.07
CA MET A 74 -1.59 2.58 -15.48
C MET A 74 -0.39 3.01 -16.34
N PRO A 75 0.60 3.80 -15.84
CA PRO A 75 1.80 4.12 -16.62
C PRO A 75 2.61 2.90 -17.07
N LEU A 76 2.52 1.77 -16.36
CA LEU A 76 3.19 0.51 -16.74
C LEU A 76 2.61 -0.12 -18.01
N ARG A 77 1.44 0.33 -18.46
CA ARG A 77 0.89 -0.11 -19.75
C ARG A 77 1.73 0.39 -20.92
N GLU A 78 2.31 1.57 -20.79
CA GLU A 78 3.18 2.18 -21.80
C GLU A 78 4.65 1.81 -21.57
N GLU A 79 5.07 1.71 -20.31
CA GLU A 79 6.44 1.38 -19.92
C GLU A 79 6.47 0.24 -18.88
N PRO A 80 6.33 -1.03 -19.29
CA PRO A 80 6.30 -2.19 -18.40
C PRO A 80 7.72 -2.58 -17.94
N THR A 81 8.42 -1.67 -17.27
CA THR A 81 9.79 -1.88 -16.79
C THR A 81 9.85 -1.94 -15.27
N LEU A 82 10.80 -2.69 -14.73
CA LEU A 82 11.02 -2.77 -13.29
C LEU A 82 11.42 -1.40 -12.70
N ALA A 83 12.13 -0.57 -13.48
CA ALA A 83 12.47 0.80 -13.10
C ALA A 83 11.23 1.68 -12.89
N LYS A 84 10.24 1.59 -13.79
CA LYS A 84 8.96 2.30 -13.62
C LYS A 84 8.16 1.76 -12.44
N LEU A 85 8.13 0.44 -12.25
CA LEU A 85 7.46 -0.17 -11.10
C LEU A 85 8.09 0.28 -9.77
N ARG A 86 9.42 0.30 -9.70
CA ARG A 86 10.17 0.88 -8.59
C ARG A 86 9.77 2.33 -8.34
N GLU A 87 9.73 3.16 -9.38
CA GLU A 87 9.35 4.57 -9.25
C GLU A 87 7.94 4.72 -8.64
N VAL A 88 6.98 3.93 -9.09
CA VAL A 88 5.61 3.90 -8.53
C VAL A 88 5.66 3.54 -7.05
N PHE A 89 6.43 2.54 -6.66
CA PHE A 89 6.55 2.14 -5.26
C PHE A 89 7.22 3.21 -4.39
N GLU A 90 8.39 3.72 -4.79
CA GLU A 90 9.18 4.68 -4.00
C GLU A 90 8.47 6.02 -3.85
N ARG A 91 7.84 6.52 -4.92
CA ARG A 91 7.32 7.89 -4.95
C ARG A 91 5.84 8.00 -4.60
N GLN A 92 5.08 6.92 -4.73
CA GLN A 92 3.62 6.97 -4.59
C GLN A 92 3.12 5.97 -3.55
N ILE A 93 3.41 4.67 -3.71
CA ILE A 93 2.82 3.64 -2.84
C ILE A 93 3.39 3.70 -1.41
N LEU A 94 4.71 3.72 -1.25
CA LEU A 94 5.33 3.70 0.09
C LEU A 94 5.00 4.97 0.89
N PRO A 95 5.10 6.20 0.34
CA PRO A 95 4.68 7.40 1.05
C PRO A 95 3.20 7.38 1.45
N LEU A 96 2.32 6.90 0.57
CA LEU A 96 0.89 6.80 0.87
C LEU A 96 0.61 5.81 2.01
N LEU A 97 1.30 4.66 2.02
CA LEU A 97 1.19 3.70 3.12
C LEU A 97 1.74 4.27 4.44
N GLN A 98 2.79 5.08 4.40
CA GLN A 98 3.29 5.77 5.60
C GLN A 98 2.24 6.71 6.17
N GLU A 99 1.55 7.46 5.32
CA GLU A 99 0.46 8.35 5.74
C GLU A 99 -0.72 7.56 6.32
N TYR A 100 -1.19 6.52 5.63
CA TYR A 100 -2.33 5.70 6.08
C TYR A 100 -2.08 5.03 7.42
N PHE A 101 -0.87 4.53 7.65
CA PHE A 101 -0.53 3.77 8.84
C PHE A 101 0.19 4.60 9.91
N PHE A 102 0.25 5.93 9.77
CA PHE A 102 0.93 6.82 10.73
C PHE A 102 2.36 6.34 11.06
N GLU A 103 3.12 5.99 10.02
CA GLU A 103 4.49 5.47 10.13
C GLU A 103 4.61 4.14 10.91
N ASP A 104 3.52 3.37 11.09
CA ASP A 104 3.56 2.00 11.63
C ASP A 104 4.18 1.04 10.60
N TRP A 105 5.52 1.01 10.57
CA TRP A 105 6.31 0.22 9.64
C TRP A 105 6.07 -1.28 9.73
N ASN A 106 5.60 -1.78 10.87
CA ASN A 106 5.22 -3.19 11.00
C ASN A 106 3.99 -3.49 10.13
N LYS A 107 2.95 -2.65 10.16
CA LYS A 107 1.78 -2.80 9.27
C LYS A 107 2.14 -2.63 7.81
N ILE A 108 2.97 -1.64 7.48
CA ILE A 108 3.46 -1.43 6.10
C ILE A 108 4.18 -2.69 5.61
N ARG A 109 5.07 -3.27 6.44
CA ARG A 109 5.77 -4.52 6.16
C ARG A 109 4.82 -5.71 5.95
N LEU A 110 3.71 -5.80 6.68
CA LEU A 110 2.71 -6.84 6.44
C LEU A 110 2.08 -6.72 5.03
N ILE A 111 1.97 -5.50 4.50
CA ILE A 111 1.40 -5.22 3.16
C ILE A 111 2.39 -5.52 2.05
N VAL A 112 3.59 -4.96 2.11
CA VAL A 112 4.58 -5.01 1.02
C VAL A 112 5.62 -6.13 1.18
N GLY A 113 5.61 -6.82 2.31
CA GLY A 113 6.50 -7.95 2.58
C GLY A 113 7.83 -7.56 3.22
N LYS A 114 8.47 -8.57 3.81
CA LYS A 114 9.74 -8.47 4.56
C LYS A 114 10.97 -8.19 3.70
N ASP A 115 10.89 -8.45 2.41
CA ASP A 115 12.02 -8.25 1.50
C ASP A 115 12.21 -6.76 1.20
N LEU A 116 11.10 -6.00 1.21
CA LEU A 116 11.09 -4.56 0.99
C LEU A 116 11.30 -3.77 2.29
N ILE A 117 10.71 -4.21 3.41
CA ILE A 117 10.89 -3.60 4.72
C ILE A 117 11.66 -4.56 5.63
N MET A 118 12.92 -4.22 5.86
CA MET A 118 13.81 -4.94 6.76
C MET A 118 13.52 -4.55 8.21
N GLU A 119 13.55 -5.54 9.08
CA GLU A 119 13.45 -5.38 10.53
C GLU A 119 14.85 -5.55 11.11
N GLU A 120 15.27 -4.60 11.94
CA GLU A 120 16.56 -4.61 12.62
C GLU A 120 16.32 -4.55 14.13
N ALA A 121 17.04 -5.40 14.87
CA ALA A 121 17.01 -5.37 16.32
C ALA A 121 17.81 -4.16 16.79
N VAL A 122 17.27 -3.43 17.74
CA VAL A 122 17.99 -2.35 18.42
C VAL A 122 18.90 -2.99 19.46
N GLU A 123 20.14 -2.50 19.55
CA GLU A 123 21.12 -2.96 20.54
C GLU A 123 20.64 -2.65 21.96
N ASP A 124 20.77 -3.61 22.87
CA ASP A 124 20.24 -3.52 24.25
C ASP A 124 20.93 -2.44 25.09
N ASP A 125 22.12 -1.98 24.69
CA ASP A 125 22.93 -0.96 25.37
C ASP A 125 22.81 0.44 24.72
N LEU A 126 21.86 0.65 23.82
CA LEU A 126 21.69 1.93 23.12
C LEU A 126 21.23 3.07 24.05
N PHE A 127 20.57 2.75 25.16
CA PHE A 127 20.06 3.73 26.12
C PHE A 127 20.47 3.38 27.56
N ASP A 128 20.96 4.37 28.30
CA ASP A 128 21.33 4.22 29.72
C ASP A 128 20.12 3.85 30.60
N GLU A 129 18.92 4.30 30.21
CA GLU A 129 17.64 3.97 30.82
C GLU A 129 16.65 3.63 29.70
N ASN A 130 15.76 2.66 29.91
CA ASN A 130 14.77 2.25 28.92
C ASN A 130 13.64 3.30 28.81
N PRO A 131 13.65 4.19 27.80
CA PRO A 131 12.57 5.15 27.64
C PRO A 131 11.34 4.38 27.20
N ASP A 132 10.21 4.55 27.91
CA ASP A 132 8.93 3.90 27.64
C ASP A 132 8.83 2.39 27.93
N GLY A 133 9.82 1.79 28.60
CA GLY A 133 9.76 0.36 28.98
C GLY A 133 9.68 -0.57 27.76
N LEU A 134 10.35 -0.19 26.68
CA LEU A 134 10.38 -0.92 25.42
C LEU A 134 10.95 -2.33 25.64
N VAL A 135 10.25 -3.34 25.14
CA VAL A 135 10.69 -4.73 25.16
C VAL A 135 11.03 -5.14 23.74
N ASN A 136 12.30 -5.51 23.49
CA ASN A 136 12.84 -5.82 22.17
C ASN A 136 12.53 -4.72 21.13
N PRO A 137 13.07 -3.51 21.30
CA PRO A 137 12.85 -2.43 20.34
C PRO A 137 13.32 -2.86 18.95
N LYS A 138 12.51 -2.54 17.94
CA LYS A 138 12.75 -2.87 16.53
C LYS A 138 12.74 -1.61 15.70
N THR A 139 13.72 -1.47 14.84
CA THR A 139 13.76 -0.44 13.80
C THR A 139 13.44 -1.07 12.46
N TYR A 140 12.95 -0.24 11.54
CA TYR A 140 12.61 -0.68 10.19
C TYR A 140 13.29 0.22 9.18
N ARG A 141 13.70 -0.36 8.06
CA ARG A 141 14.23 0.40 6.92
C ARG A 141 13.77 -0.18 5.60
N ILE A 142 13.63 0.72 4.61
CA ILE A 142 13.35 0.33 3.23
C ILE A 142 14.62 -0.25 2.63
N HIS A 143 14.53 -1.46 2.10
CA HIS A 143 15.61 -2.09 1.35
C HIS A 143 15.51 -1.70 -0.13
N HIS A 144 16.09 -0.56 -0.50
CA HIS A 144 15.99 -0.02 -1.87
C HIS A 144 16.44 -1.01 -2.95
N ALA A 145 17.49 -1.79 -2.70
CA ALA A 145 17.96 -2.79 -3.66
C ALA A 145 16.98 -3.97 -3.88
N ALA A 146 15.97 -4.14 -3.02
CA ALA A 146 14.89 -5.10 -3.26
C ALA A 146 13.92 -4.61 -4.36
N LEU A 147 13.77 -3.30 -4.53
CA LEU A 147 12.86 -2.73 -5.54
C LEU A 147 13.34 -2.95 -6.97
N ASP A 148 14.64 -3.19 -7.14
CA ASP A 148 15.25 -3.54 -8.42
C ASP A 148 15.14 -5.06 -8.72
N LYS A 149 14.36 -5.83 -7.95
CA LYS A 149 14.18 -7.27 -8.14
C LYS A 149 12.71 -7.63 -8.32
N ALA A 150 12.37 -8.22 -9.46
CA ALA A 150 11.02 -8.71 -9.75
C ALA A 150 10.49 -9.68 -8.66
N GLU A 151 11.37 -10.55 -8.14
CA GLU A 151 11.05 -11.50 -7.06
C GLU A 151 10.46 -10.87 -5.80
N THR A 152 10.87 -9.63 -5.48
CA THR A 152 10.36 -8.90 -4.33
C THR A 152 8.86 -8.68 -4.47
N TYR A 153 8.42 -8.28 -5.66
CA TYR A 153 7.01 -8.00 -5.95
C TYR A 153 6.20 -9.28 -6.10
N THR A 154 6.74 -10.34 -6.70
CA THR A 154 6.03 -11.62 -6.82
C THR A 154 5.72 -12.24 -5.44
N ARG A 155 6.66 -12.15 -4.50
CA ARG A 155 6.47 -12.62 -3.11
C ARG A 155 5.37 -11.88 -2.36
N ILE A 156 4.97 -10.68 -2.79
CA ILE A 156 3.85 -9.95 -2.19
C ILE A 156 2.58 -10.78 -2.35
N TYR A 157 2.32 -11.37 -3.53
CA TYR A 157 1.12 -12.15 -3.79
C TYR A 157 1.29 -13.67 -3.68
N ASP A 158 2.50 -14.22 -3.84
CA ASP A 158 2.73 -15.66 -3.79
C ASP A 158 2.67 -16.28 -2.39
N ASN A 159 2.91 -15.50 -1.32
CA ASN A 159 2.96 -16.00 0.06
C ASN A 159 1.59 -16.43 0.65
N ALA A 160 0.55 -16.59 -0.18
CA ALA A 160 -0.76 -17.08 0.26
C ALA A 160 -0.80 -18.60 0.60
N ALA A 161 0.25 -19.37 0.31
CA ALA A 161 0.21 -20.83 0.46
C ALA A 161 0.79 -21.42 1.77
N LYS A 162 1.18 -20.62 2.77
CA LYS A 162 1.84 -21.14 3.99
C LYS A 162 1.34 -20.58 5.34
N LEU A 163 0.09 -20.13 5.45
CA LEU A 163 -0.57 -20.22 6.76
C LEU A 163 -1.15 -21.63 6.89
N LYS A 164 -0.30 -22.57 7.33
CA LYS A 164 -0.80 -23.81 7.93
C LYS A 164 -1.50 -23.43 9.23
N VAL A 165 -2.78 -23.77 9.29
CA VAL A 165 -3.57 -23.93 10.52
C VAL A 165 -2.86 -24.88 11.46
#